data_AF-A0A7Y6AQ30-F1
#
_entry.id   AF-A0A7Y6AQ30-F1
#
_cell.length_a   1.000
_cell.length_b   1.000
_cell.length_c   1.000
_cell.angle_alpha   90.00
_cell.angle_beta   90.00
_cell.angle_gamma   90.00
#
_symmetry.space_group_name_H-M   'P 1'
#
loop_
_entity.id
_entity.type
_entity.pdbx_description
1 polymer ?
#
loop_
_entity_poly.entity_id
_entity_poly.type
_entity_poly.pdbx_seq_one_letter_code
_entity_poly.pdbx_strand_id
1 'polypeptide(L)'
;MSGTLTAADAAACASRSYEVQQLAARVASCAEQAGAALAALSRMELQGWQSPAGRAYRTTLSLQAAAVRRGRDGLQDAAAVVLRHAQNVTLSSGRPGY
;
A
#
# COMPACT_ATOMS: atom_id res chain seq x y z
N MET A 1 34.60 -6.58 -19.77
CA MET A 1 34.03 -5.57 -20.68
C MET A 1 33.05 -4.73 -19.87
N SER A 2 33.49 -3.56 -19.41
CA SER A 2 32.64 -2.62 -18.68
C SER A 2 31.79 -1.86 -19.68
N GLY A 3 30.47 -2.07 -19.64
CA GLY A 3 29.52 -1.29 -20.42
C GLY A 3 29.38 0.10 -19.81
N THR A 4 29.83 1.13 -20.53
CA THR A 4 29.58 2.53 -20.16
C THR A 4 28.08 2.75 -20.11
N LEU A 5 27.55 3.09 -18.93
CA LEU A 5 26.13 3.38 -18.73
C LEU A 5 25.75 4.55 -19.63
N THR A 6 24.91 4.32 -20.64
CA THR A 6 24.58 5.35 -21.62
C THR A 6 23.54 6.31 -21.03
N ALA A 7 23.45 7.53 -21.57
CA ALA A 7 22.40 8.47 -21.18
C ALA A 7 20.99 7.89 -21.39
N ALA A 8 20.82 7.00 -22.38
CA ALA A 8 19.57 6.28 -22.61
C ALA A 8 19.27 5.25 -21.51
N ASP A 9 20.28 4.53 -21.01
CA ASP A 9 20.14 3.60 -19.89
C ASP A 9 19.77 4.33 -18.59
N ALA A 10 20.40 5.48 -18.35
CA ALA A 10 20.08 6.33 -17.20
C ALA A 10 18.62 6.86 -17.27
N ALA A 11 18.17 7.30 -18.45
CA ALA A 11 16.79 7.75 -18.67
C ALA A 11 15.78 6.60 -18.48
N ALA A 12 16.07 5.41 -18.99
CA ALA A 12 15.22 4.23 -18.83
C ALA A 12 15.17 3.71 -17.39
N CYS A 13 16.26 3.85 -16.62
CA CYS A 13 16.24 3.59 -15.18
C CYS A 13 15.41 4.62 -14.42
N ALA A 14 15.55 5.90 -14.74
CA ALA A 14 14.76 6.97 -14.11
C ALA A 14 13.26 6.81 -14.38
N SER A 15 12.85 6.46 -15.61
CA SER A 15 11.45 6.21 -15.94
C SER A 15 10.88 5.02 -15.15
N ARG A 16 11.61 3.90 -15.08
CA ARG A 16 11.21 2.73 -14.29
C ARG A 16 11.11 3.05 -12.80
N SER A 17 12.07 3.78 -12.23
CA SER A 17 12.00 4.22 -10.84
C SER A 17 10.76 5.07 -10.57
N TYR A 18 10.41 5.97 -11.51
CA TYR A 18 9.20 6.80 -11.40
C TYR A 18 7.90 5.98 -11.44
N GLU A 19 7.80 5.01 -12.35
CA GLU A 19 6.64 4.12 -12.44
C GLU A 19 6.44 3.31 -11.15
N VAL A 20 7.53 2.80 -10.56
CA VAL A 20 7.49 2.06 -9.28
C VAL A 20 7.11 2.99 -8.12
N GLN A 21 7.58 4.23 -8.09
CA GLN A 21 7.14 5.23 -7.09
C GLN A 21 5.64 5.53 -7.22
N GLN A 22 5.13 5.68 -8.45
CA GLN A 22 3.70 5.89 -8.69
C GLN A 22 2.88 4.68 -8.23
N LEU A 23 3.38 3.46 -8.43
CA LEU A 23 2.75 2.26 -7.87
C LEU A 23 2.72 2.30 -6.34
N ALA A 24 3.82 2.64 -5.68
CA ALA A 24 3.86 2.77 -4.22
C ALA A 24 2.82 3.79 -3.71
N ALA A 25 2.69 4.93 -4.38
CA ALA A 25 1.70 5.96 -4.04
C ALA A 25 0.26 5.45 -4.19
N ARG A 26 -0.05 4.69 -5.25
CA ARG A 26 -1.38 4.08 -5.43
C ARG A 26 -1.69 3.05 -4.34
N VAL A 27 -0.73 2.21 -3.98
CA VAL A 27 -0.90 1.23 -2.90
C VAL A 27 -1.13 1.93 -1.56
N ALA A 28 -0.38 2.99 -1.26
CA ALA A 28 -0.59 3.82 -0.07
C ALA A 28 -2.00 4.45 -0.04
N SER A 29 -2.47 5.01 -1.17
CA SER A 29 -3.83 5.53 -1.29
C SER A 29 -4.91 4.47 -1.02
N CYS A 30 -4.68 3.23 -1.46
CA CYS A 30 -5.58 2.12 -1.16
C CYS A 30 -5.63 1.79 0.35
N ALA A 31 -4.48 1.85 1.05
CA ALA A 31 -4.44 1.69 2.49
C ALA A 31 -5.22 2.81 3.22
N GLU A 32 -5.09 4.07 2.78
CA GLU A 32 -5.86 5.19 3.33
C GLU A 32 -7.37 5.00 3.13
N GLN A 33 -7.79 4.55 1.95
CA GLN A 33 -9.21 4.24 1.68
C GLN A 33 -9.74 3.12 2.58
N ALA A 34 -8.94 2.07 2.83
CA ALA A 34 -9.28 1.03 3.80
C ALA A 34 -9.40 1.58 5.24
N GLY A 35 -8.54 2.53 5.61
CA GLY A 35 -8.65 3.28 6.87
C GLY A 35 -9.95 4.07 6.98
N ALA A 36 -10.34 4.78 5.92
CA ALA A 36 -11.61 5.51 5.85
C ALA A 36 -12.82 4.58 5.98
N ALA A 37 -12.77 3.41 5.34
CA ALA A 37 -13.81 2.38 5.46
C ALA A 37 -13.95 1.89 6.92
N LEU A 38 -12.84 1.62 7.61
CA LEU A 38 -12.86 1.24 9.03
C LEU A 38 -13.48 2.32 9.92
N ALA A 39 -13.14 3.58 9.68
CA ALA A 39 -13.72 4.70 10.42
C ALA A 39 -15.23 4.84 10.15
N ALA A 40 -15.68 4.53 8.93
CA ALA A 40 -17.12 4.51 8.61
C ALA A 40 -17.83 3.36 9.34
N LEU A 41 -17.24 2.15 9.37
CA LEU A 41 -17.80 1.01 10.10
C LEU A 41 -17.91 1.29 11.61
N SER A 42 -16.93 1.98 12.22
CA SER A 42 -16.98 2.31 13.65
C SER A 42 -18.07 3.34 14.01
N ARG A 43 -18.50 4.17 13.04
CA ARG A 43 -19.58 5.14 13.23
C ARG A 43 -20.98 4.52 13.05
N MET A 44 -21.10 3.27 12.64
CA MET A 44 -22.41 2.64 12.49
C MET A 44 -23.11 2.50 13.84
N GLU A 45 -24.17 3.27 14.04
CA GLU A 45 -24.93 3.36 15.30
C GLU A 45 -25.90 2.20 15.49
N LEU A 46 -25.36 1.01 15.80
CA LEU A 46 -26.17 -0.15 16.19
C LEU A 46 -25.65 -0.84 17.47
N GLN A 47 -24.77 -0.15 18.21
CA GLN A 47 -24.20 -0.59 19.48
C GLN A 47 -25.30 -0.84 20.54
N GLY A 48 -26.37 -0.03 20.55
CA GLY A 48 -27.48 -0.14 21.51
C GLY A 48 -28.55 -1.18 21.17
N TRP A 49 -28.52 -1.80 19.97
CA TRP A 49 -29.57 -2.73 19.55
C TRP A 49 -29.39 -4.12 20.18
N GLN A 50 -30.13 -4.42 21.25
CA GLN A 50 -29.89 -5.61 22.08
C GLN A 50 -30.56 -6.91 21.58
N SER A 51 -31.29 -6.86 20.46
CA SER A 51 -31.96 -8.04 19.88
C SER A 51 -30.95 -9.10 19.38
N PRO A 52 -31.36 -10.38 19.20
CA PRO A 52 -30.53 -11.38 18.55
C PRO A 52 -30.04 -10.95 17.15
N ALA A 53 -30.89 -10.27 16.38
CA ALA A 53 -30.52 -9.71 15.08
C ALA A 53 -29.44 -8.62 15.22
N GLY A 54 -29.56 -7.73 16.22
CA GLY A 54 -28.56 -6.71 16.51
C GLY A 54 -27.20 -7.30 16.93
N ARG A 55 -27.20 -8.38 17.73
CA ARG A 55 -25.98 -9.12 18.06
C ARG A 55 -25.33 -9.74 16.82
N ALA A 56 -26.11 -10.43 15.98
CA ALA A 56 -25.60 -11.04 14.75
C ALA A 56 -24.98 -9.99 13.81
N TYR A 57 -25.65 -8.85 13.64
CA TYR A 57 -25.14 -7.73 12.85
C TYR A 57 -23.79 -7.21 13.37
N ARG A 58 -23.67 -6.93 14.68
CA ARG A 58 -22.40 -6.46 15.28
C ARG A 58 -21.26 -7.47 15.14
N THR A 59 -21.56 -8.76 15.27
CA THR A 59 -20.58 -9.83 15.04
C THR A 59 -20.06 -9.78 13.60
N THR A 60 -20.96 -9.71 12.61
CA THR A 60 -20.59 -9.59 11.20
C THR A 60 -19.77 -8.34 10.95
N LEU A 61 -20.18 -7.19 11.49
CA LEU A 61 -19.43 -5.93 11.41
C LEU A 61 -18.00 -6.06 11.95
N SER A 62 -17.85 -6.73 13.09
CA SER A 62 -16.54 -6.96 13.73
C SER A 62 -15.64 -7.85 12.87
N LEU A 63 -16.21 -8.89 12.23
CA LEU A 63 -15.50 -9.76 11.30
C LEU A 63 -15.05 -9.00 10.04
N GLN A 64 -15.93 -8.19 9.46
CA GLN A 64 -15.60 -7.36 8.29
C GLN A 64 -14.53 -6.33 8.63
N ALA A 65 -14.64 -5.63 9.76
CA ALA A 65 -13.62 -4.70 10.22
C ALA A 65 -12.27 -5.40 10.45
N ALA A 66 -12.26 -6.63 10.96
CA ALA A 66 -11.02 -7.41 11.11
C ALA A 66 -10.41 -7.84 9.77
N ALA A 67 -11.22 -8.14 8.76
CA ALA A 67 -10.74 -8.42 7.41
C ALA A 67 -10.15 -7.17 6.76
N VAL A 68 -10.84 -6.02 6.85
CA VAL A 68 -10.36 -4.75 6.29
C VAL A 68 -9.08 -4.28 6.97
N ARG A 69 -8.95 -4.41 8.30
CA ARG A 69 -7.68 -4.11 9.01
C ARG A 69 -6.51 -4.91 8.45
N ARG A 70 -6.66 -6.23 8.34
CA ARG A 70 -5.62 -7.10 7.78
C ARG A 70 -5.24 -6.71 6.35
N GLY A 71 -6.23 -6.37 5.51
CA GLY A 71 -5.98 -5.90 4.15
C GLY A 71 -5.22 -4.57 4.12
N ARG A 72 -5.62 -3.61 4.96
CA ARG A 72 -4.92 -2.32 5.11
C ARG A 72 -3.47 -2.52 5.53
N ASP A 73 -3.23 -3.32 6.57
CA ASP A 73 -1.88 -3.53 7.10
C ASP A 73 -0.98 -4.19 6.02
N GLY A 74 -1.51 -5.17 5.25
CA GLY A 74 -0.81 -5.74 4.11
C GLY A 74 -0.52 -4.75 2.97
N LEU A 75 -1.42 -3.79 2.71
CA LEU A 75 -1.19 -2.70 1.74
C LEU A 75 -0.09 -1.74 2.23
N GLN A 76 -0.03 -1.43 3.52
CA GLN A 76 1.02 -0.58 4.09
C GLN A 76 2.40 -1.26 3.96
N ASP A 77 2.47 -2.54 4.28
CA ASP A 77 3.70 -3.33 4.10
C ASP A 77 4.13 -3.39 2.63
N ALA A 78 3.18 -3.64 1.72
CA ALA A 78 3.46 -3.66 0.28
C ALA A 78 3.96 -2.29 -0.23
N ALA A 79 3.35 -1.19 0.20
CA ALA A 79 3.79 0.16 -0.16
C ALA A 79 5.23 0.43 0.30
N ALA A 80 5.58 0.02 1.52
CA ALA A 80 6.93 0.17 2.05
C ALA A 80 7.97 -0.65 1.26
N VAL A 81 7.63 -1.89 0.88
CA VAL A 81 8.50 -2.75 0.06
C VAL A 81 8.70 -2.16 -1.34
N VAL A 82 7.63 -1.72 -2.00
CA VAL A 82 7.70 -1.12 -3.35
C VAL A 82 8.50 0.19 -3.33
N LEU A 83 8.31 1.02 -2.31
CA LEU A 83 9.08 2.27 -2.17
C LEU A 83 10.58 1.99 -1.98
N ARG A 84 10.93 1.01 -1.15
CA ARG A 84 12.32 0.57 -0.97
C ARG A 84 12.91 0.04 -2.27
N HIS A 85 12.12 -0.73 -3.04
CA HIS A 85 12.55 -1.21 -4.35
C HIS A 85 12.83 -0.05 -5.32
N ALA A 86 11.95 0.96 -5.38
CA ALA A 86 12.18 2.14 -6.21
C ALA A 86 13.47 2.89 -5.86
N GLN A 87 13.78 3.02 -4.57
CA GLN A 87 15.03 3.64 -4.10
C GLN A 87 16.25 2.84 -4.56
N ASN A 88 16.20 1.51 -4.44
CA ASN A 88 17.30 0.63 -4.86
C ASN A 88 17.53 0.66 -6.38
N VAL A 89 16.48 0.74 -7.20
CA VAL A 89 16.61 0.87 -8.67
C VAL A 89 17.35 2.15 -9.03
N THR A 90 17.01 3.27 -8.39
CA THR A 90 17.69 4.56 -8.60
C THR A 90 19.18 4.53 -8.16
N LEU A 91 19.48 3.89 -7.03
CA LEU A 91 20.87 3.75 -6.55
C LEU A 91 21.72 2.86 -7.48
N SER A 92 21.12 1.82 -8.05
CA SER A 92 21.82 0.90 -8.95
C SER A 92 22.23 1.54 -10.29
N SER A 93 21.52 2.60 -10.72
CA SER A 93 21.93 3.41 -11.89
C SER A 93 23.05 4.41 -11.61
N GLY A 94 23.37 4.68 -10.34
CA GLY A 94 24.35 5.69 -9.93
C GLY A 94 25.72 5.15 -9.51
N ARG A 95 25.95 3.83 -9.57
CA ARG A 95 27.23 3.22 -9.20
C ARG A 95 28.10 2.98 -10.45
N PRO A 96 29.03 3.88 -10.79
CA PRO A 96 30.11 3.53 -11.70
C PRO A 96 30.95 2.42 -11.03
N GLY A 97 31.19 1.33 -11.76
CA GLY A 97 32.05 0.25 -11.30
C GLY A 97 33.47 0.75 -11.01
N TYR A 98 34.12 0.13 -10.01
CA TYR A 98 35.56 0.21 -9.80
C TYR A 98 36.32 -0.30 -11.03
#